data_AF-A0A2S7KXD6-F1
#
_entry.id   AF-A0A2S7KXD6-F1
#
_cell.length_a   1.000
_cell.length_b   1.000
_cell.length_c   1.000
_cell.angle_alpha   90.00
_cell.angle_beta   90.00
_cell.angle_gamma   90.00
#
_symmetry.space_group_name_H-M   'P 1'
#
loop_
_entity.id
_entity.type
_entity.pdbx_description
1 polymer ?
#
loop_
_entity_poly.entity_id
_entity_poly.type
_entity_poly.pdbx_seq_one_letter_code
_entity_poly.pdbx_strand_id
1 'polypeptide(L)' 'MEFDNDNLNSEKAKSDFYTLKKYGLHQSAYNLLYERAEYSELELDREKLKKELTKATEFTYPWLMDTEK' A
#
# COMPACT_ATOMS: atom_id res chain seq x y z
N MET A 1 3.47 8.83 8.91
CA MET A 1 4.48 7.75 8.83
C MET A 1 5.58 8.31 7.95
N GLU A 2 6.77 8.47 8.50
CA GLU A 2 7.93 8.99 7.78
C GLU A 2 8.74 7.79 7.31
N PHE A 3 9.05 7.70 6.02
CA PHE A 3 9.92 6.63 5.52
C PHE A 3 11.33 7.16 5.46
N ASP A 4 12.22 6.44 6.14
CA ASP A 4 13.64 6.63 6.01
C ASP A 4 14.05 6.36 4.55
N ASN A 5 14.61 7.38 3.91
CA ASN A 5 15.11 7.29 2.54
C ASN A 5 16.62 6.99 2.51
N ASP A 6 17.28 6.94 3.66
CA ASP A 6 18.68 6.54 3.73
C ASP A 6 18.80 5.08 3.28
N ASN A 7 19.69 4.83 2.32
CA ASN A 7 19.86 3.52 1.67
C ASN A 7 18.58 2.97 1.00
N LEU A 8 17.70 3.87 0.51
CA LEU A 8 16.53 3.48 -0.25
C LEU A 8 16.93 2.62 -1.47
N ASN A 9 16.33 1.44 -1.57
CA ASN A 9 16.50 0.51 -2.66
C ASN A 9 15.18 -0.20 -2.96
N SER A 10 15.12 -0.96 -4.06
CA SER A 10 13.90 -1.63 -4.49
C SER A 10 13.33 -2.63 -3.47
N GLU A 11 14.17 -3.25 -2.62
CA GLU A 11 13.69 -4.16 -1.57
C GLU A 11 13.03 -3.38 -0.43
N LYS A 12 13.69 -2.32 0.05
CA LYS A 12 13.14 -1.43 1.08
C LYS A 12 11.83 -0.79 0.62
N ALA A 13 11.79 -0.28 -0.61
CA ALA A 13 10.59 0.32 -1.18
C ALA A 13 9.40 -0.67 -1.28
N LYS A 14 9.67 -1.94 -1.62
CA LYS A 14 8.66 -3.00 -1.59
C LYS A 14 8.19 -3.26 -0.16
N SER A 15 9.11 -3.34 0.81
CA SER A 15 8.78 -3.53 2.23
C SER A 15 7.89 -2.40 2.76
N ASP A 16 8.23 -1.15 2.44
CA ASP A 16 7.49 0.04 2.81
C ASP A 16 6.07 0.02 2.20
N PHE A 17 5.96 -0.36 0.92
CA PHE A 17 4.67 -0.57 0.24
C PHE A 17 3.81 -1.65 0.93
N TYR A 18 4.39 -2.81 1.23
CA TYR A 18 3.66 -3.92 1.87
C TYR A 18 3.25 -3.59 3.30
N THR A 19 4.04 -2.79 4.02
CA THR A 19 3.71 -2.30 5.35
C THR A 19 2.45 -1.44 5.30
N LEU A 20 2.38 -0.47 4.38
CA LEU A 20 1.19 0.37 4.21
C LEU A 20 -0.05 -0.46 3.81
N LYS A 21 0.11 -1.38 2.86
CA LYS A 21 -0.95 -2.30 2.43
C LYS A 21 -1.46 -3.15 3.61
N LYS A 22 -0.57 -3.69 4.46
CA LYS A 22 -0.92 -4.49 5.64
C LYS A 22 -1.79 -3.70 6.64
N TYR A 23 -1.57 -2.40 6.77
CA TYR A 23 -2.36 -1.52 7.63
C TYR A 23 -3.63 -0.97 6.97
N GLY A 24 -3.95 -1.38 5.74
CA GLY A 24 -5.12 -0.87 4.99
C GLY A 24 -4.92 0.55 4.45
N LEU A 25 -3.70 1.10 4.50
CA LEU A 25 -3.37 2.44 4.02
C LEU A 25 -3.13 2.44 2.51
N HIS A 26 -4.14 2.01 1.74
CA HIS A 26 -4.03 1.82 0.29
C HIS A 26 -3.67 3.11 -0.46
N GLN A 27 -4.24 4.25 -0.07
CA GLN A 27 -3.90 5.54 -0.68
C GLN A 27 -2.45 5.92 -0.37
N SER A 28 -1.99 5.76 0.87
CA SER A 28 -0.58 6.02 1.21
C SER A 28 0.36 5.11 0.42
N ALA A 29 0.00 3.83 0.24
CA ALA A 29 0.79 2.88 -0.53
C ALA A 29 0.83 3.25 -2.03
N TYR A 30 -0.27 3.80 -2.56
CA TYR A 30 -0.29 4.37 -3.90
C TYR A 30 0.63 5.58 -4.02
N ASN A 31 0.50 6.55 -3.11
CA ASN A 31 1.30 7.78 -3.13
C ASN A 31 2.80 7.46 -2.98
N LEU A 32 3.15 6.45 -2.17
CA LEU A 32 4.52 5.95 -2.05
C LEU A 32 5.12 5.56 -3.42
N LEU A 33 4.34 4.94 -4.30
CA LEU A 33 4.82 4.46 -5.60
C LEU A 33 4.91 5.54 -6.68
N TYR A 34 4.04 6.57 -6.61
CA TYR A 34 3.81 7.48 -7.73
C TYR A 34 4.07 8.97 -7.42
N GLU A 35 3.99 9.39 -6.16
CA GLU A 35 4.08 10.80 -5.78
C GLU A 35 5.44 11.16 -5.13
N ARG A 36 6.22 10.16 -4.70
CA ARG A 36 7.53 10.39 -4.06
C ARG A 36 8.67 10.30 -5.06
N ALA A 37 9.42 11.40 -5.19
CA ALA A 37 10.56 11.49 -6.11
C ALA A 37 11.63 10.43 -5.84
N GLU A 38 11.88 10.12 -4.57
CA GLU A 38 12.89 9.14 -4.14
C GLU A 38 12.54 7.72 -4.65
N TYR A 39 11.24 7.41 -4.73
CA TYR A 39 10.74 6.13 -5.24
C TYR A 39 10.62 6.11 -6.77
N SER A 40 10.64 7.29 -7.41
CA SER A 40 10.58 7.42 -8.87
C SER A 40 11.84 6.89 -9.54
N GLU A 41 12.99 6.96 -8.86
CA GLU A 41 14.31 6.52 -9.33
C GLU A 41 14.52 5.00 -9.24
N LEU A 42 13.65 4.28 -8.51
CA LEU A 42 13.76 2.84 -8.33
C LEU A 42 13.07 2.06 -9.46
N GLU A 43 13.72 0.97 -9.89
CA GLU A 43 13.09 -0.04 -10.73
C GLU A 43 12.09 -0.88 -9.92
N LEU A 44 10.85 -0.38 -9.86
CA LEU A 44 9.71 -1.05 -9.24
C LEU A 44 8.73 -1.49 -10.33
N ASP A 45 8.19 -2.70 -10.20
CA ASP A 45 7.06 -3.16 -11.01
C ASP A 45 5.76 -2.50 -10.50
N ARG A 46 5.63 -1.19 -10.74
CA ARG A 46 4.56 -0.33 -10.19
C ARG A 46 3.18 -0.77 -10.62
N GLU A 47 3.06 -1.33 -11.84
CA GLU A 47 1.80 -1.87 -12.35
C GLU A 47 1.37 -3.13 -11.59
N LYS A 48 2.30 -4.03 -11.29
CA LYS A 48 2.02 -5.20 -10.43
C LYS A 48 1.65 -4.77 -9.02
N LEU A 49 2.44 -3.88 -8.40
CA LEU A 49 2.17 -3.40 -7.04
C LEU A 49 0.83 -2.67 -6.95
N LYS A 50 0.47 -1.85 -7.93
CA LYS A 50 -0.84 -1.18 -8.00
C LYS A 50 -2.00 -2.18 -8.03
N LYS A 51 -1.91 -3.26 -8.83
CA LYS A 51 -2.93 -4.31 -8.87
C LYS A 51 -3.15 -4.97 -7.52
N GLU A 52 -2.11 -5.02 -6.68
CA GLU A 52 -2.20 -5.58 -5.34
C GLU A 52 -2.93 -4.69 -4.31
N LEU A 53 -3.08 -3.38 -4.56
CA LEU A 53 -3.82 -2.48 -3.68
C LEU A 53 -5.33 -2.79 -3.66
N THR A 54 -5.85 -3.42 -4.72
CA THR A 54 -7.29 -3.51 -5.02
C THR A 54 -8.00 -4.72 -4.39
N LYS A 55 -7.48 -5.32 -3.31
CA LYS A 55 -8.02 -6.57 -2.73
C LYS A 55 -8.67 -6.42 -1.35
N ALA A 56 -9.45 -5.37 -1.12
CA ALA A 56 -10.44 -5.36 -0.04
C ALA A 56 -11.84 -5.59 -0.63
N THR A 57 -12.15 -6.85 -0.99
CA THR A 57 -13.47 -7.27 -1.48
C THR A 57 -14.47 -7.58 -0.38
N GLU A 58 -14.13 -7.33 0.88
CA GLU A 58 -15.04 -7.51 2.00
C GLU A 58 -15.08 -6.21 2.80
N PHE A 59 -15.87 -5.26 2.31
CA PHE A 59 -16.47 -4.26 3.18
C PHE A 59 -17.52 -4.98 4.02
N THR A 60 -17.07 -5.69 5.06
CA THR A 60 -17.96 -6.15 6.12
C THR A 60 -18.34 -4.92 6.92
N TYR A 61 -19.35 -4.21 6.45
CA TYR A 61 -19.95 -3.11 7.19
C TYR A 61 -20.56 -3.69 8.47
N PRO A 62 -20.01 -3.37 9.66
CA PRO A 62 -20.46 -4.01 10.90
C PRO A 62 -21.95 -3.78 11.20
N TRP A 63 -22.54 -2.72 10.65
CA TRP A 63 -23.96 -2.36 10.76
C TRP A 63 -24.87 -3.03 9.72
N LEU A 64 -24.31 -3.73 8.74
CA LEU A 64 -25.05 -4.58 7.78
C LEU A 64 -25.05 -6.06 8.20
N MET A 65 -24.38 -6.39 9.31
CA MET A 65 -24.49 -7.70 9.93
C MET A 65 -25.84 -7.77 10.66
N ASP A 66 -26.85 -8.33 10.01
CA ASP A 66 -28.14 -8.62 10.63
C ASP A 66 -27.91 -9.72 11.68
N THR A 67 -27.71 -9.33 12.94
CA THR A 67 -27.60 -10.26 14.07
C THR A 67 -28.98 -10.55 14.64
N GLU A 68 -29.95 -10.89 13.80
CA GLU A 68 -31.22 -11.43 14.27
C GLU A 68 -31.02 -12.89 14.68
N LYS A 69 -31.42 -13.21 15.91
CA LYS A 69 -31.38 -14.54 16.51
C LYS A 69 -32.73 -14.86 17.13
#